data_AF-A0A951UKV3-F1
#
_entry.id   AF-A0A951UKV3-F1
#
_cell.length_a   1.000
_cell.length_b   1.000
_cell.length_c   1.000
_cell.angle_alpha   90.00
_cell.angle_beta   90.00
_cell.angle_gamma   90.00
#
_symmetry.space_group_name_H-M   'P 1'
#
loop_
_entity.id
_entity.type
_entity.pdbx_description
1 polymer ?
#
loop_
_entity_poly.entity_id
_entity_poly.type
_entity_poly.pdbx_seq_one_letter_code
_entity_poly.pdbx_strand_id
1 'polypeptide(L)'
;MQIFSKFTIYKLLSVQFIAVTSILLCLNTSSTRGQSLQVGKRWCSEPMGRNLQSGNLLCKGDRIYPNQNARVEILCYSNKKRFKIQQSSFLKIEDLCTPLQPSSARRCTPLTLNNCPTRKGPNGNENAPKIIQPYGKILINNRPLISWSAVTGATSYTVLVKGPGVDWQTEVKDTTLSYPSDRKELQYGNAFTITVIVNSGNSPISADSSVVHLLSESKIKQINQVVQQINSLGLAPDEIFVDLNAIYMSEGLLNETIETLKERARAKSQNPSVYRILGDRYIEAWLPEEAKRVYTKAVGLARVERNSEELAIAQERLRILESQLRLLETQSQLPTRTNPAQ
;
A
#
# COMPACT_ATOMS: atom_id res chain seq x y z
N MET A 1 63.71 46.61 -14.79
CA MET A 1 63.56 47.85 -15.57
C MET A 1 63.65 47.48 -17.04
N GLN A 2 62.51 47.55 -17.75
CA GLN A 2 62.37 47.70 -19.21
C GLN A 2 62.99 46.62 -20.14
N ILE A 3 62.41 46.14 -21.24
CA ILE A 3 61.36 46.64 -22.13
C ILE A 3 60.86 45.46 -22.99
N PHE A 4 59.57 45.47 -23.32
CA PHE A 4 58.91 44.67 -24.37
C PHE A 4 59.37 45.10 -25.77
N SER A 5 59.39 44.18 -26.74
CA SER A 5 59.25 44.55 -28.15
C SER A 5 58.05 43.85 -28.78
N LYS A 6 57.17 44.68 -29.36
CA LYS A 6 55.98 44.38 -30.17
C LYS A 6 56.40 44.02 -31.61
N PHE A 7 55.45 43.52 -32.42
CA PHE A 7 55.06 43.98 -33.79
C PHE A 7 54.23 42.84 -34.43
N THR A 8 52.91 42.92 -34.55
CA THR A 8 52.04 43.61 -35.54
C THR A 8 52.04 43.04 -36.97
N ILE A 9 51.07 42.14 -37.21
CA ILE A 9 50.06 42.03 -38.30
C ILE A 9 50.36 42.65 -39.69
N TYR A 10 50.16 41.85 -40.75
CA TYR A 10 49.51 42.28 -42.01
C TYR A 10 48.56 41.20 -42.59
N LYS A 11 47.40 41.66 -43.07
CA LYS A 11 46.32 40.95 -43.79
C LYS A 11 46.70 40.63 -45.24
N LEU A 12 46.19 39.56 -45.86
CA LEU A 12 45.00 39.56 -46.74
C LEU A 12 44.83 38.22 -47.51
N LEU A 13 43.58 37.76 -47.50
CA LEU A 13 42.83 36.85 -48.38
C LEU A 13 43.45 36.31 -49.68
N SER A 14 43.31 34.99 -49.86
CA SER A 14 42.85 34.39 -51.12
C SER A 14 42.12 33.06 -50.85
N VAL A 15 40.87 32.98 -51.30
CA VAL A 15 40.00 31.80 -51.24
C VAL A 15 40.37 30.84 -52.37
N GLN A 16 40.60 29.56 -52.07
CA GLN A 16 40.27 28.45 -52.97
C GLN A 16 39.80 27.23 -52.16
N PHE A 17 38.67 26.67 -52.60
CA PHE A 17 38.06 25.45 -52.10
C PHE A 17 38.92 24.23 -52.46
N ILE A 18 39.28 23.42 -51.46
CA ILE A 18 39.69 22.02 -51.67
C ILE A 18 38.96 21.18 -50.62
N ALA A 19 38.11 20.27 -51.11
CA ALA A 19 37.47 19.24 -50.31
C ALA A 19 38.54 18.20 -49.91
N VAL A 20 38.75 18.03 -48.60
CA VAL A 20 39.53 16.91 -48.05
C VAL A 20 38.66 16.21 -47.01
N THR A 21 38.38 14.95 -47.30
CA THR A 21 37.68 13.97 -46.47
C THR A 21 38.51 13.62 -45.24
N SER A 22 38.13 14.17 -44.08
CA SER A 22 38.70 13.80 -42.79
C SER A 22 38.10 12.49 -42.29
N ILE A 23 38.91 11.44 -42.29
CA ILE A 23 38.68 10.19 -41.55
C ILE A 23 38.84 10.51 -40.06
N LEU A 24 37.73 10.58 -39.33
CA LEU A 24 37.73 10.71 -37.87
C LEU A 24 37.89 9.32 -37.24
N LEU A 25 39.09 9.05 -36.72
CA LEU A 25 39.35 7.96 -35.78
C LEU A 25 38.69 8.30 -34.44
N CYS A 26 37.46 7.83 -34.22
CA CYS A 26 36.87 7.79 -32.88
C CYS A 26 37.49 6.64 -32.09
N LEU A 27 38.44 6.97 -31.22
CA LEU A 27 38.81 6.15 -30.07
C LEU A 27 37.57 6.02 -29.18
N ASN A 28 36.95 4.83 -29.16
CA ASN A 28 35.91 4.48 -28.21
C ASN A 28 36.53 4.30 -26.82
N THR A 29 36.60 5.39 -26.05
CA THR A 29 36.72 5.29 -24.59
C THR A 29 35.41 4.74 -24.04
N SER A 30 35.49 3.55 -23.46
CA SER A 30 34.45 2.84 -22.74
C SER A 30 33.81 3.70 -21.64
N SER A 31 32.66 4.29 -21.94
CA SER A 31 31.71 4.68 -20.89
C SER A 31 30.90 3.43 -20.53
N THR A 32 31.11 2.93 -19.32
CA THR A 32 30.29 1.91 -18.68
C THR A 32 28.88 2.48 -18.42
N ARG A 33 28.05 2.50 -19.46
CA ARG A 33 26.59 2.61 -19.32
C ARG A 33 26.06 1.25 -18.87
N GLY A 34 25.68 1.15 -17.59
CA GLY A 34 24.76 0.11 -17.15
C GLY A 34 23.53 0.17 -18.04
N GLN A 35 23.29 -0.91 -18.80
CA GLN A 35 22.21 -0.90 -19.79
C GLN A 35 20.85 -0.81 -19.11
N SER A 36 20.04 0.11 -19.63
CA SER A 36 18.68 0.36 -19.21
C SER A 36 17.80 -0.81 -19.57
N LEU A 37 16.93 -1.23 -18.63
CA LEU A 37 15.63 -1.74 -19.05
C LEU A 37 15.04 -0.67 -19.98
N GLN A 38 14.88 -0.98 -21.27
CA GLN A 38 13.95 -0.23 -22.13
C GLN A 38 12.54 -0.59 -21.65
N VAL A 39 12.17 0.00 -20.51
CA VAL A 39 10.83 0.00 -19.96
C VAL A 39 10.42 1.45 -19.97
N GLY A 40 9.73 1.87 -21.03
CA GLY A 40 8.85 3.03 -20.87
C GLY A 40 8.00 2.76 -19.63
N LYS A 41 7.91 3.73 -18.70
CA LYS A 41 7.22 3.60 -17.39
C LYS A 41 5.95 2.76 -17.54
N ARG A 42 6.08 1.45 -17.33
CA ARG A 42 5.00 0.51 -17.54
C ARG A 42 4.24 0.49 -16.24
N TRP A 43 2.95 0.76 -16.32
CA TRP A 43 2.09 0.74 -15.16
C TRP A 43 2.06 -0.66 -14.53
N CYS A 44 2.31 -0.70 -13.23
CA CYS A 44 2.41 -1.93 -12.44
C CYS A 44 1.36 -1.89 -11.35
N SER A 45 0.14 -2.36 -11.65
CA SER A 45 -0.96 -2.33 -10.68
C SER A 45 -0.69 -3.18 -9.44
N GLU A 46 -0.02 -4.31 -9.62
CA GLU A 46 0.39 -5.24 -8.58
C GLU A 46 1.84 -5.71 -8.82
N PRO A 47 2.84 -5.01 -8.27
CA PRO A 47 4.23 -5.41 -8.44
C PRO A 47 4.53 -6.72 -7.70
N MET A 48 5.29 -7.58 -8.36
CA MET A 48 5.76 -8.85 -7.80
C MET A 48 7.09 -8.70 -7.05
N GLY A 49 7.84 -7.66 -7.37
CA GLY A 49 9.13 -7.36 -6.76
C GLY A 49 9.76 -6.09 -7.32
N ARG A 50 11.05 -5.93 -7.04
CA ARG A 50 11.86 -4.82 -7.55
C ARG A 50 13.27 -5.29 -7.88
N ASN A 51 13.82 -4.72 -8.94
CA ASN A 51 15.24 -4.79 -9.26
C ASN A 51 15.98 -3.81 -8.34
N LEU A 52 16.84 -4.32 -7.47
CA LEU A 52 17.51 -3.51 -6.45
C LEU A 52 18.63 -2.63 -7.00
N GLN A 53 19.18 -2.95 -8.18
CA GLN A 53 20.18 -2.10 -8.83
C GLN A 53 19.54 -0.94 -9.59
N SER A 54 18.53 -1.23 -10.39
CA SER A 54 17.89 -0.20 -11.22
C SER A 54 16.81 0.57 -10.48
N GLY A 55 16.33 0.05 -9.36
CA GLY A 55 15.17 0.57 -8.66
C GLY A 55 13.88 0.43 -9.45
N ASN A 56 13.76 -0.47 -10.42
CA ASN A 56 12.52 -0.62 -11.19
C ASN A 56 11.60 -1.67 -10.57
N LEU A 57 10.28 -1.40 -10.56
CA LEU A 57 9.26 -2.39 -10.24
C LEU A 57 9.31 -3.54 -11.25
N LEU A 58 9.00 -4.75 -10.76
CA LEU A 58 8.91 -5.98 -11.54
C LEU A 58 7.47 -6.46 -11.50
N CYS A 59 6.84 -6.55 -12.66
CA CYS A 59 5.43 -6.86 -12.83
C CYS A 59 5.23 -8.26 -13.39
N LYS A 60 3.99 -8.74 -13.30
CA LYS A 60 3.59 -9.99 -13.93
C LYS A 60 3.84 -9.93 -15.44
N GLY A 61 4.46 -10.98 -15.98
CA GLY A 61 4.82 -11.11 -17.40
C GLY A 61 6.12 -10.40 -17.80
N ASP A 62 6.78 -9.68 -16.88
CA ASP A 62 8.10 -9.12 -17.15
C ASP A 62 9.15 -10.22 -17.29
N ARG A 63 10.19 -9.92 -18.07
CA ARG A 63 11.33 -10.79 -18.32
C ARG A 63 12.61 -10.05 -18.01
N ILE A 64 13.54 -10.72 -17.36
CA ILE A 64 14.86 -10.20 -17.06
C ILE A 64 15.86 -10.83 -18.02
N TYR A 65 16.66 -9.98 -18.64
CA TYR A 65 17.74 -10.35 -19.54
C TYR A 65 19.06 -9.84 -18.95
N PRO A 66 19.76 -10.65 -18.12
CA PRO A 66 21.06 -10.27 -17.61
C PRO A 66 22.05 -10.28 -18.78
N ASN A 67 22.74 -9.18 -19.01
CA ASN A 67 23.88 -9.17 -19.93
C ASN A 67 24.95 -10.14 -19.44
N GLN A 68 25.79 -10.65 -20.34
CA GLN A 68 26.92 -11.50 -19.98
C GLN A 68 27.74 -10.81 -18.87
N ASN A 69 27.92 -11.49 -17.73
CA ASN A 69 28.59 -11.03 -16.50
C ASN A 69 27.88 -9.93 -15.68
N ALA A 70 26.68 -9.50 -16.04
CA ALA A 70 25.89 -8.58 -15.21
C ALA A 70 25.26 -9.31 -14.02
N ARG A 71 25.43 -8.76 -12.82
CA ARG A 71 24.75 -9.24 -11.61
C ARG A 71 23.48 -8.44 -11.41
N VAL A 72 22.33 -9.11 -11.47
CA VAL A 72 21.02 -8.52 -11.14
C VAL A 72 20.56 -9.10 -9.81
N GLU A 73 20.10 -8.25 -8.91
CA GLU A 73 19.52 -8.61 -7.62
C GLU A 73 18.06 -8.17 -7.58
N ILE A 74 17.20 -9.15 -7.29
CA ILE A 74 15.76 -8.95 -7.23
C ILE A 74 15.30 -9.18 -5.82
N LEU A 75 14.44 -8.30 -5.32
CA LEU A 75 13.65 -8.54 -4.14
C LEU A 75 12.23 -8.95 -4.56
N CYS A 76 11.80 -10.14 -4.14
CA CYS A 76 10.42 -10.60 -4.33
C CYS A 76 9.55 -10.21 -3.13
N TYR A 77 8.41 -9.57 -3.39
CA TYR A 77 7.53 -9.08 -2.32
C TYR A 77 6.72 -10.18 -1.66
N SER A 78 6.42 -11.27 -2.35
CA SER A 78 5.61 -12.36 -1.79
C SER A 78 6.33 -13.12 -0.68
N ASN A 79 7.60 -13.44 -0.89
CA ASN A 79 8.39 -14.27 0.02
C ASN A 79 9.53 -13.52 0.72
N LYS A 80 9.68 -12.21 0.47
CA LYS A 80 10.76 -11.36 1.01
C LYS A 80 12.18 -11.84 0.62
N LYS A 81 12.30 -12.78 -0.33
CA LYS A 81 13.58 -13.36 -0.73
C LYS A 81 14.29 -12.49 -1.76
N ARG A 82 15.61 -12.59 -1.74
CA ARG A 82 16.49 -11.99 -2.73
C ARG A 82 17.05 -13.04 -3.67
N PHE A 83 17.05 -12.74 -4.95
CA PHE A 83 17.64 -13.59 -5.98
C PHE A 83 18.77 -12.84 -6.65
N LYS A 84 19.96 -13.43 -6.64
CA LYS A 84 21.12 -12.94 -7.38
C LYS A 84 21.24 -13.75 -8.66
N ILE A 85 21.10 -13.07 -9.79
CA ILE A 85 21.11 -13.67 -11.12
C ILE A 85 22.42 -13.29 -11.81
N GLN A 86 23.10 -14.29 -12.35
CA GLN A 86 24.35 -14.15 -13.10
C GLN A 86 24.35 -14.89 -14.45
N GLN A 87 23.23 -15.54 -14.80
CA GLN A 87 23.10 -16.33 -16.01
C GLN A 87 22.68 -15.47 -17.21
N SER A 88 23.13 -15.85 -18.41
CA SER A 88 22.84 -15.15 -19.67
C SER A 88 21.50 -15.53 -20.31
N SER A 89 20.70 -16.39 -19.66
CA SER A 89 19.37 -16.74 -20.13
C SER A 89 18.30 -15.80 -19.57
N PHE A 90 17.25 -15.59 -20.35
CA PHE A 90 16.11 -14.81 -19.88
C PHE A 90 15.37 -15.56 -18.77
N LEU A 91 14.88 -14.82 -17.78
CA LEU A 91 14.08 -15.34 -16.68
C LEU A 91 12.74 -14.61 -16.62
N LYS A 92 11.64 -15.34 -16.48
CA LYS A 92 10.35 -14.72 -16.20
C LYS A 92 10.28 -14.39 -14.72
N ILE A 93 9.68 -13.24 -14.38
CA ILE A 93 9.52 -12.85 -12.97
C ILE A 93 8.68 -13.86 -12.19
N GLU A 94 7.70 -14.49 -12.82
CA GLU A 94 6.83 -15.49 -12.20
C GLU A 94 7.57 -16.77 -11.78
N ASP A 95 8.72 -17.06 -12.39
CA ASP A 95 9.58 -18.20 -12.03
C ASP A 95 10.41 -17.91 -10.77
N LEU A 96 10.60 -16.63 -10.45
CA LEU A 96 11.45 -16.16 -9.33
C LEU A 96 10.60 -15.72 -8.14
N CYS A 97 9.65 -14.85 -8.41
CA CYS A 97 8.71 -14.32 -7.44
C CYS A 97 7.41 -15.08 -7.60
N THR A 98 7.08 -15.94 -6.64
CA THR A 98 5.78 -16.60 -6.64
C THR A 98 4.69 -15.53 -6.59
N PRO A 99 3.69 -15.56 -7.50
CA PRO A 99 2.53 -14.68 -7.40
C PRO A 99 1.92 -14.79 -6.01
N LEU A 100 1.38 -13.69 -5.49
CA LEU A 100 0.54 -13.77 -4.30
C LEU A 100 -0.64 -14.66 -4.64
N GLN A 101 -0.60 -15.90 -4.15
CA GLN A 101 -1.76 -16.78 -4.19
C GLN A 101 -2.90 -16.01 -3.52
N PRO A 102 -4.06 -15.83 -4.16
CA PRO A 102 -5.21 -15.31 -3.46
C PRO A 102 -5.46 -16.26 -2.30
N SER A 103 -5.22 -15.80 -1.07
CA SER A 103 -5.56 -16.56 0.11
C SER A 103 -6.99 -17.05 -0.07
N SER A 104 -7.27 -18.31 0.24
CA SER A 104 -8.63 -18.87 0.19
C SER A 104 -9.65 -18.03 1.00
N ALA A 105 -9.16 -17.14 1.89
CA ALA A 105 -9.91 -16.01 2.39
C ALA A 105 -10.24 -15.02 1.25
N ARG A 106 -11.51 -15.04 0.80
CA ARG A 106 -12.08 -14.07 -0.15
C ARG A 106 -11.68 -12.64 0.26
N ARG A 107 -10.78 -12.01 -0.50
CA ARG A 107 -10.47 -10.57 -0.34
C ARG A 107 -11.69 -9.77 -0.77
N CYS A 108 -12.10 -8.79 0.02
CA CYS A 108 -13.07 -7.82 -0.47
C CYS A 108 -12.44 -7.04 -1.60
N THR A 109 -13.19 -6.93 -2.68
CA THR A 109 -12.93 -5.97 -3.74
C THR A 109 -14.21 -5.21 -3.99
N PRO A 110 -14.16 -4.06 -4.68
CA PRO A 110 -15.39 -3.44 -5.17
C PRO A 110 -16.26 -4.42 -5.96
N LEU A 111 -15.70 -5.45 -6.61
CA LEU A 111 -16.50 -6.43 -7.34
C LEU A 111 -17.22 -7.45 -6.45
N THR A 112 -16.81 -7.59 -5.19
CA THR A 112 -17.25 -8.66 -4.28
C THR A 112 -17.77 -8.15 -2.94
N LEU A 113 -18.08 -6.85 -2.84
CA LEU A 113 -18.52 -6.21 -1.60
C LEU A 113 -19.69 -6.95 -0.94
N ASN A 114 -20.66 -7.46 -1.70
CA ASN A 114 -21.81 -8.16 -1.11
C ASN A 114 -21.46 -9.50 -0.42
N ASN A 115 -20.29 -10.07 -0.71
CA ASN A 115 -19.91 -11.45 -0.36
C ASN A 115 -18.69 -11.54 0.56
N CYS A 116 -18.20 -10.44 1.16
CA CYS A 116 -17.01 -10.60 1.99
C CYS A 116 -17.28 -11.17 3.39
N PRO A 117 -16.29 -11.88 3.97
CA PRO A 117 -16.55 -12.79 5.08
C PRO A 117 -16.82 -12.16 6.45
N THR A 118 -16.64 -10.85 6.65
CA THR A 118 -16.91 -10.17 7.93
C THR A 118 -17.05 -8.67 7.68
N ARG A 119 -18.27 -8.12 7.76
CA ARG A 119 -18.51 -6.67 7.64
C ARG A 119 -18.01 -5.96 8.90
N LYS A 120 -16.93 -5.18 8.80
CA LYS A 120 -16.67 -4.08 9.74
C LYS A 120 -17.55 -2.90 9.29
N GLY A 121 -18.12 -2.13 10.24
CA GLY A 121 -19.09 -1.08 9.91
C GLY A 121 -20.56 -1.46 10.16
N PRO A 122 -21.48 -0.50 10.03
CA PRO A 122 -22.86 -0.62 10.52
C PRO A 122 -23.64 -1.69 9.75
N ASN A 123 -23.80 -2.85 10.35
CA ASN A 123 -24.67 -3.93 9.86
C ASN A 123 -26.07 -3.76 10.45
N GLY A 124 -26.83 -2.74 10.04
CA GLY A 124 -28.28 -2.60 10.30
C GLY A 124 -28.77 -2.66 11.77
N ASN A 125 -27.91 -2.97 12.74
CA ASN A 125 -28.17 -2.93 14.16
C ASN A 125 -27.46 -1.68 14.66
N GLU A 126 -28.15 -0.55 14.49
CA GLU A 126 -27.66 0.81 14.79
C GLU A 126 -27.26 0.98 16.27
N ASN A 127 -27.67 0.03 17.13
CA ASN A 127 -27.44 0.07 18.57
C ASN A 127 -26.17 -0.66 19.03
N ALA A 128 -25.35 -1.20 18.12
CA ALA A 128 -24.09 -1.88 18.45
C ALA A 128 -22.87 -1.08 17.97
N PRO A 129 -21.77 -1.04 18.76
CA PRO A 129 -20.54 -0.41 18.30
C PRO A 129 -19.99 -1.25 17.14
N LYS A 130 -19.09 -0.66 16.35
CA LYS A 130 -18.37 -1.38 15.30
C LYS A 130 -16.90 -1.09 15.41
N ILE A 131 -16.10 -2.11 15.69
CA ILE A 131 -14.64 -1.98 15.75
C ILE A 131 -14.13 -1.71 14.33
N ILE A 132 -13.59 -0.52 14.12
CA ILE A 132 -13.04 -0.05 12.83
C ILE A 132 -11.51 -0.07 12.81
N GLN A 133 -10.86 -0.08 13.98
CA GLN A 133 -9.41 -0.32 14.10
C GLN A 133 -9.11 -1.35 15.20
N PRO A 134 -8.13 -2.26 14.98
CA PRO A 134 -7.28 -2.37 13.79
C PRO A 134 -8.02 -2.70 12.50
N TYR A 135 -7.56 -2.22 11.34
CA TYR A 135 -8.28 -2.44 10.07
C TYR A 135 -8.25 -3.91 9.63
N GLY A 136 -7.14 -4.61 9.85
CA GLY A 136 -6.96 -6.03 9.54
C GLY A 136 -7.22 -6.98 10.71
N LYS A 137 -6.93 -8.26 10.48
CA LYS A 137 -6.85 -9.30 11.52
C LYS A 137 -5.41 -9.67 11.89
N ILE A 138 -4.42 -9.23 11.11
CA ILE A 138 -3.00 -9.47 11.37
C ILE A 138 -2.39 -8.16 11.86
N LEU A 139 -1.57 -8.23 12.91
CA LEU A 139 -0.90 -7.08 13.52
C LEU A 139 0.61 -7.25 13.47
N ILE A 140 1.31 -6.14 13.32
CA ILE A 140 2.76 -6.05 13.55
C ILE A 140 3.11 -5.38 14.90
N ASN A 141 2.22 -4.50 15.39
CA ASN A 141 2.42 -3.76 16.64
C ASN A 141 1.73 -4.48 17.81
N ASN A 142 2.44 -4.67 18.92
CA ASN A 142 1.93 -5.31 20.14
C ASN A 142 1.06 -4.40 21.02
N ARG A 143 0.94 -3.12 20.64
CA ARG A 143 0.11 -2.10 21.28
C ARG A 143 -0.75 -1.35 20.23
N PRO A 144 -1.73 -2.03 19.61
CA PRO A 144 -2.52 -1.44 18.54
C PRO A 144 -3.45 -0.32 19.03
N LEU A 145 -3.68 0.69 18.18
CA LEU A 145 -4.79 1.62 18.35
C LEU A 145 -6.12 0.87 18.16
N ILE A 146 -7.07 1.11 19.06
CA ILE A 146 -8.41 0.52 19.00
C ILE A 146 -9.41 1.65 18.78
N SER A 147 -10.24 1.54 17.75
CA SER A 147 -11.25 2.56 17.43
C SER A 147 -12.55 1.91 17.00
N TRP A 148 -13.67 2.55 17.30
CA TRP A 148 -15.02 2.04 16.99
C TRP A 148 -15.98 3.15 16.55
N SER A 149 -17.14 2.76 16.00
CA SER A 149 -18.22 3.70 15.70
C SER A 149 -18.93 4.18 16.97
N ALA A 150 -19.26 5.46 17.02
CA ALA A 150 -20.12 6.00 18.06
C ALA A 150 -21.51 5.34 18.02
N VAL A 151 -22.13 5.16 19.19
CA VAL A 151 -23.51 4.66 19.32
C VAL A 151 -24.36 5.74 19.99
N THR A 152 -25.51 6.04 19.39
CA THR A 152 -26.46 7.02 19.92
C THR A 152 -26.96 6.58 21.29
N GLY A 153 -26.90 7.48 22.28
CA GLY A 153 -27.32 7.19 23.67
C GLY A 153 -26.26 6.48 24.53
N ALA A 154 -25.06 6.21 24.00
CA ALA A 154 -23.93 5.72 24.78
C ALA A 154 -23.40 6.80 25.73
N THR A 155 -23.21 6.44 27.00
CA THR A 155 -22.55 7.33 27.99
C THR A 155 -21.06 7.03 28.15
N SER A 156 -20.66 5.79 27.89
CA SER A 156 -19.27 5.34 27.91
C SER A 156 -19.12 4.02 27.15
N TYR A 157 -17.87 3.58 27.01
CA TYR A 157 -17.50 2.31 26.40
C TYR A 157 -16.52 1.57 27.32
N THR A 158 -16.67 0.26 27.42
CA THR A 158 -15.68 -0.62 28.05
C THR A 158 -14.93 -1.38 26.97
N VAL A 159 -13.60 -1.20 26.92
CA VAL A 159 -12.71 -1.96 26.04
C VAL A 159 -12.10 -3.09 26.84
N LEU A 160 -12.27 -4.32 26.37
CA LEU A 160 -11.74 -5.55 26.95
C LEU A 160 -10.78 -6.21 25.95
N VAL A 161 -9.61 -6.62 26.42
CA VAL A 161 -8.63 -7.35 25.62
C VAL A 161 -8.24 -8.63 26.34
N LYS A 162 -8.45 -9.76 25.66
CA LYS A 162 -8.20 -11.12 26.19
C LYS A 162 -7.35 -11.95 25.26
N GLY A 163 -6.42 -12.73 25.82
CA GLY A 163 -5.62 -13.73 25.12
C GLY A 163 -4.51 -14.27 26.00
N PRO A 164 -3.56 -15.04 25.43
CA PRO A 164 -2.44 -15.59 26.19
C PRO A 164 -1.67 -14.52 26.98
N GLY A 165 -1.68 -14.67 28.30
CA GLY A 165 -1.00 -13.77 29.22
C GLY A 165 -1.55 -12.33 29.30
N VAL A 166 -2.68 -12.03 28.65
CA VAL A 166 -3.31 -10.70 28.59
C VAL A 166 -4.79 -10.83 28.94
N ASP A 167 -5.20 -10.18 30.02
CA ASP A 167 -6.60 -10.00 30.39
C ASP A 167 -6.72 -8.65 31.10
N TRP A 168 -7.27 -7.66 30.41
CA TRP A 168 -7.51 -6.34 30.99
C TRP A 168 -8.72 -5.67 30.35
N GLN A 169 -9.36 -4.77 31.11
CA GLN A 169 -10.40 -3.89 30.61
C GLN A 169 -10.19 -2.45 31.07
N THR A 170 -10.74 -1.49 30.34
CA THR A 170 -10.79 -0.08 30.72
C THR A 170 -12.06 0.57 30.21
N GLU A 171 -12.58 1.53 30.97
CA GLU A 171 -13.71 2.36 30.56
C GLU A 171 -13.19 3.68 29.98
N VAL A 172 -13.82 4.15 28.89
CA VAL A 172 -13.54 5.44 28.24
C VAL A 172 -14.81 6.08 27.73
N LYS A 173 -14.78 7.40 27.51
CA LYS A 173 -15.89 8.15 26.90
C LYS A 173 -15.73 8.36 25.40
N ASP A 174 -14.48 8.38 24.94
CA ASP A 174 -14.15 8.55 23.52
C ASP A 174 -14.42 7.27 22.72
N THR A 175 -14.37 7.37 21.39
CA THR A 175 -14.53 6.24 20.45
C THR A 175 -13.21 5.67 19.94
N THR A 176 -12.12 6.08 20.58
CA THR A 176 -10.76 5.63 20.28
C THR A 176 -9.99 5.47 21.57
N LEU A 177 -9.14 4.45 21.60
CA LEU A 177 -8.27 4.13 22.72
C LEU A 177 -6.88 3.80 22.17
N SER A 178 -5.93 4.68 22.46
CA SER A 178 -4.51 4.30 22.38
C SER A 178 -4.25 3.20 23.39
N TYR A 179 -3.56 2.14 22.99
CA TYR A 179 -3.25 1.03 23.88
C TYR A 179 -2.53 1.54 25.14
N PRO A 180 -3.09 1.35 26.35
CA PRO A 180 -2.53 1.98 27.53
C PRO A 180 -1.12 1.42 27.86
N SER A 181 -0.20 2.30 28.26
CA SER A 181 1.19 1.95 28.55
C SER A 181 1.38 1.13 29.83
N ASP A 182 0.48 1.31 30.80
CA ASP A 182 0.42 0.60 32.08
C ASP A 182 -0.18 -0.80 31.97
N ARG A 183 -0.80 -1.13 30.82
CA ARG A 183 -1.37 -2.46 30.56
C ARG A 183 -0.35 -3.37 29.91
N LYS A 184 -0.51 -4.66 30.18
CA LYS A 184 0.33 -5.70 29.58
C LYS A 184 0.08 -5.78 28.07
N GLU A 185 1.15 -5.71 27.29
CA GLU A 185 1.12 -5.79 25.83
C GLU A 185 0.77 -7.17 25.29
N LEU A 186 0.35 -7.18 24.03
CA LEU A 186 0.07 -8.41 23.30
C LEU A 186 1.36 -9.22 23.10
N GLN A 187 1.31 -10.51 23.45
CA GLN A 187 2.44 -11.42 23.26
C GLN A 187 2.55 -11.85 21.78
N TYR A 188 3.76 -11.76 21.21
CA TYR A 188 4.01 -12.13 19.81
C TYR A 188 3.63 -13.57 19.48
N GLY A 189 3.15 -13.80 18.26
CA GLY A 189 2.74 -15.11 17.76
C GLY A 189 1.39 -15.62 18.26
N ASN A 190 0.64 -14.82 19.03
CA ASN A 190 -0.63 -15.22 19.62
C ASN A 190 -1.84 -14.50 19.01
N ALA A 191 -3.03 -15.05 19.27
CA ALA A 191 -4.31 -14.45 18.95
C ALA A 191 -4.94 -13.78 20.18
N PHE A 192 -5.62 -12.67 19.96
CA PHE A 192 -6.30 -11.90 21.00
C PHE A 192 -7.70 -11.52 20.54
N THR A 193 -8.63 -11.46 21.48
CA THR A 193 -9.96 -10.91 21.26
C THR A 193 -10.01 -9.51 21.85
N ILE A 194 -10.40 -8.55 21.01
CA ILE A 194 -10.72 -7.18 21.42
C ILE A 194 -12.24 -7.06 21.41
N THR A 195 -12.82 -6.70 22.54
CA THR A 195 -14.26 -6.48 22.70
C THR A 195 -14.50 -5.04 23.11
N VAL A 196 -15.42 -4.36 22.42
CA VAL A 196 -15.90 -3.03 22.81
C VAL A 196 -17.35 -3.17 23.21
N ILE A 197 -17.65 -2.80 24.46
CA ILE A 197 -18.97 -2.85 25.08
C ILE A 197 -19.47 -1.41 25.20
N VAL A 198 -20.71 -1.16 24.81
CA VAL A 198 -21.38 0.13 24.96
C VAL A 198 -22.15 0.13 26.26
N ASN A 199 -22.01 1.22 27.02
CA ASN A 199 -22.71 1.41 28.28
C ASN A 199 -23.72 2.56 28.15
N SER A 200 -24.90 2.36 28.75
CA SER A 200 -25.87 3.42 29.03
C SER A 200 -26.03 3.52 30.55
N GLY A 201 -25.45 4.57 31.13
CA GLY A 201 -25.18 4.61 32.56
C GLY A 201 -24.24 3.47 32.97
N ASN A 202 -24.64 2.69 33.99
CA ASN A 202 -23.87 1.56 34.50
C ASN A 202 -24.21 0.22 33.84
N SER A 203 -25.07 0.22 32.81
CA SER A 203 -25.58 -1.00 32.20
C SER A 203 -24.99 -1.20 30.79
N PRO A 204 -24.40 -2.37 30.49
CA PRO A 204 -23.99 -2.70 29.13
C PRO A 204 -25.23 -2.92 28.26
N ILE A 205 -25.26 -2.32 27.07
CA ILE A 205 -26.41 -2.42 26.14
C ILE A 205 -26.10 -3.24 24.89
N SER A 206 -24.84 -3.25 24.45
CA SER A 206 -24.41 -3.96 23.26
C SER A 206 -22.89 -4.10 23.23
N ALA A 207 -22.38 -4.98 22.36
CA ALA A 207 -20.94 -5.14 22.18
C ALA A 207 -20.59 -5.56 20.76
N ASP A 208 -19.34 -5.32 20.39
CA ASP A 208 -18.71 -5.88 19.19
C ASP A 208 -17.38 -6.51 19.57
N SER A 209 -16.94 -7.50 18.80
CA SER A 209 -15.70 -8.24 19.08
C SER A 209 -14.94 -8.56 17.81
N SER A 210 -13.63 -8.40 17.87
CA SER A 210 -12.71 -8.71 16.79
C SER A 210 -11.56 -9.57 17.29
N VAL A 211 -11.28 -10.64 16.57
CA VAL A 211 -10.09 -11.47 16.79
C VAL A 211 -8.95 -10.94 15.92
N VAL A 212 -7.78 -10.74 16.53
CA VAL A 212 -6.55 -10.30 15.90
C VAL A 212 -5.41 -11.27 16.21
N HIS A 213 -4.47 -11.42 15.27
CA HIS A 213 -3.29 -12.25 15.39
C HIS A 213 -2.06 -11.35 15.32
N LEU A 214 -1.24 -11.35 16.38
CA LEU A 214 0.05 -10.67 16.38
C LEU A 214 1.10 -11.60 15.78
N LEU A 215 1.82 -11.13 14.76
CA LEU A 215 2.89 -11.91 14.13
C LEU A 215 3.98 -12.29 15.14
N SER A 216 4.73 -13.36 14.85
CA SER A 216 5.89 -13.75 15.65
C SER A 216 7.04 -12.74 15.47
N GLU A 217 7.91 -12.63 16.48
CA GLU A 217 9.06 -11.73 16.43
C GLU A 217 9.95 -11.99 15.21
N SER A 218 10.21 -13.26 14.88
CA SER A 218 11.01 -13.66 13.72
C SER A 218 10.41 -13.10 12.42
N LYS A 219 9.08 -13.19 12.28
CA LYS A 219 8.37 -12.69 11.11
C LYS A 219 8.40 -11.16 11.03
N ILE A 220 8.18 -10.48 12.15
CA ILE A 220 8.27 -9.02 12.25
C ILE A 220 9.66 -8.53 11.88
N LYS A 221 10.70 -9.20 12.40
CA LYS A 221 12.10 -8.88 12.09
C LYS A 221 12.40 -9.01 10.59
N GLN A 222 11.92 -10.08 9.94
CA GLN A 222 12.08 -10.25 8.48
C GLN A 222 11.41 -9.12 7.70
N ILE A 223 10.18 -8.74 8.07
CA ILE A 223 9.44 -7.64 7.41
C ILE A 223 10.20 -6.33 7.60
N ASN A 224 10.60 -5.99 8.83
CA ASN A 224 11.31 -4.76 9.15
C ASN A 224 12.65 -4.65 8.41
N GLN A 225 13.38 -5.76 8.26
CA GLN A 225 14.63 -5.78 7.48
C GLN A 225 14.40 -5.44 6.01
N VAL A 226 13.32 -5.95 5.40
CA VAL A 226 12.99 -5.63 4.00
C VAL A 226 12.50 -4.19 3.86
N VAL A 227 11.67 -3.71 4.79
CA VAL A 227 11.21 -2.30 4.82
C VAL A 227 12.40 -1.34 4.92
N GLN A 228 13.36 -1.61 5.82
CA GLN A 228 14.58 -0.83 5.94
C GLN A 228 15.39 -0.81 4.63
N GLN A 229 15.50 -1.95 3.96
CA GLN A 229 16.18 -2.05 2.67
C GLN A 229 15.50 -1.20 1.60
N ILE A 230 14.18 -1.30 1.44
CA ILE A 230 13.41 -0.47 0.50
C ILE A 230 13.63 1.02 0.80
N ASN A 231 13.54 1.41 2.08
CA ASN A 231 13.76 2.80 2.48
C ASN A 231 15.19 3.28 2.19
N SER A 232 16.18 2.39 2.18
CA SER A 232 17.57 2.72 1.85
C SER A 232 17.85 2.88 0.35
N LEU A 233 16.89 2.59 -0.53
CA LEU A 233 17.05 2.73 -1.98
C LEU A 233 17.05 4.20 -2.47
N GLY A 234 16.76 5.17 -1.59
CA GLY A 234 16.73 6.59 -1.96
C GLY A 234 15.59 6.97 -2.92
N LEU A 235 14.55 6.14 -2.99
CA LEU A 235 13.37 6.36 -3.83
C LEU A 235 12.51 7.50 -3.27
N ALA A 236 11.72 8.11 -4.15
CA ALA A 236 10.72 9.08 -3.71
C ALA A 236 9.71 8.40 -2.76
N PRO A 237 9.20 9.10 -1.71
CA PRO A 237 8.24 8.51 -0.80
C PRO A 237 6.95 7.98 -1.48
N ASP A 238 6.55 8.61 -2.59
CA ASP A 238 5.42 8.16 -3.42
C ASP A 238 5.74 6.97 -4.34
N GLU A 239 6.99 6.52 -4.40
CA GLU A 239 7.36 5.26 -5.05
C GLU A 239 7.51 4.14 -4.02
N ILE A 240 8.04 4.47 -2.82
CA ILE A 240 8.22 3.53 -1.71
C ILE A 240 6.89 2.93 -1.26
N PHE A 241 5.81 3.70 -1.21
CA PHE A 241 4.54 3.19 -0.69
C PHE A 241 3.99 2.00 -1.51
N VAL A 242 4.29 1.95 -2.82
CA VAL A 242 3.87 0.85 -3.69
C VAL A 242 4.54 -0.46 -3.24
N ASP A 243 5.81 -0.38 -2.86
CA ASP A 243 6.57 -1.52 -2.32
C ASP A 243 6.03 -1.93 -0.96
N LEU A 244 5.85 -0.96 -0.06
CA LEU A 244 5.35 -1.22 1.30
C LEU A 244 3.96 -1.84 1.25
N ASN A 245 3.07 -1.35 0.39
CA ASN A 245 1.76 -1.96 0.16
C ASN A 245 1.89 -3.42 -0.29
N ALA A 246 2.74 -3.73 -1.26
CA ALA A 246 2.91 -5.12 -1.72
C ALA A 246 3.52 -6.03 -0.62
N ILE A 247 4.50 -5.53 0.13
CA ILE A 247 5.14 -6.26 1.23
C ILE A 247 4.18 -6.51 2.38
N TYR A 248 3.42 -5.51 2.82
CA TYR A 248 2.46 -5.66 3.92
C TYR A 248 1.26 -6.49 3.51
N MET A 249 0.71 -6.29 2.32
CA MET A 249 -0.47 -7.02 1.88
C MET A 249 -0.17 -8.49 1.57
N SER A 250 1.07 -8.83 1.23
CA SER A 250 1.51 -10.23 1.14
C SER A 250 1.57 -10.95 2.49
N GLU A 251 1.50 -10.21 3.61
CA GLU A 251 1.39 -10.72 4.98
C GLU A 251 0.00 -10.50 5.59
N GLY A 252 -0.95 -9.93 4.84
CA GLY A 252 -2.26 -9.56 5.35
C GLY A 252 -2.26 -8.38 6.34
N LEU A 253 -1.17 -7.60 6.39
CA LEU A 253 -0.99 -6.43 7.24
C LEU A 253 -1.76 -5.21 6.69
N LEU A 254 -3.09 -5.33 6.70
CA LEU A 254 -4.00 -4.31 6.18
C LEU A 254 -3.92 -3.01 6.99
N ASN A 255 -3.69 -3.11 8.30
CA ASN A 255 -3.60 -1.94 9.17
C ASN A 255 -2.39 -1.07 8.82
N GLU A 256 -1.23 -1.69 8.68
CA GLU A 256 0.06 -1.08 8.33
C GLU A 256 -0.01 -0.44 6.93
N THR A 257 -0.66 -1.12 6.00
CA THR A 257 -0.86 -0.60 4.64
C THR A 257 -1.73 0.66 4.64
N ILE A 258 -2.87 0.63 5.33
CA ILE A 258 -3.77 1.80 5.42
C ILE A 258 -3.08 2.97 6.11
N GLU A 259 -2.38 2.75 7.23
CA GLU A 259 -1.69 3.85 7.91
C GLU A 259 -0.56 4.44 7.06
N THR A 260 0.23 3.61 6.36
CA THR A 260 1.26 4.09 5.41
C THR A 260 0.66 4.97 4.31
N LEU A 261 -0.47 4.55 3.73
CA LEU A 261 -1.17 5.31 2.69
C LEU A 261 -1.80 6.61 3.24
N LYS A 262 -2.35 6.57 4.47
CA LYS A 262 -2.88 7.76 5.16
C LYS A 262 -1.77 8.77 5.44
N GLU A 263 -0.57 8.34 5.81
CA GLU A 263 0.58 9.22 5.99
C GLU A 263 0.95 9.93 4.69
N ARG A 264 0.99 9.22 3.55
CA ARG A 264 1.19 9.84 2.23
C ARG A 264 0.10 10.85 1.89
N ALA A 265 -1.16 10.52 2.18
CA ALA A 265 -2.29 11.43 1.96
C ALA A 265 -2.21 12.68 2.86
N ARG A 266 -1.82 12.54 4.14
CA ARG A 266 -1.60 13.66 5.08
C ARG A 266 -0.42 14.54 4.63
N ALA A 267 0.61 13.93 4.05
CA ALA A 267 1.72 14.62 3.41
C ALA A 267 1.36 15.27 2.06
N LYS A 268 0.07 15.31 1.69
CA LYS A 268 -0.47 15.94 0.49
C LYS A 268 0.17 15.42 -0.80
N SER A 269 0.44 14.11 -0.86
CA SER A 269 0.83 13.44 -2.09
C SER A 269 -0.08 13.86 -3.25
N GLN A 270 0.49 14.12 -4.43
CA GLN A 270 -0.29 14.37 -5.64
C GLN A 270 -0.49 13.09 -6.46
N ASN A 271 0.20 12.00 -6.12
CA ASN A 271 0.12 10.74 -6.84
C ASN A 271 -1.28 10.11 -6.68
N PRO A 272 -2.10 10.02 -7.75
CA PRO A 272 -3.46 9.48 -7.69
C PRO A 272 -3.50 8.02 -7.19
N SER A 273 -2.44 7.26 -7.45
CA SER A 273 -2.29 5.86 -7.02
C SER A 273 -2.36 5.68 -5.52
N VAL A 274 -1.85 6.65 -4.74
CA VAL A 274 -1.94 6.63 -3.27
C VAL A 274 -3.40 6.56 -2.83
N TYR A 275 -4.23 7.43 -3.40
CA TYR A 275 -5.63 7.55 -3.02
C TYR A 275 -6.47 6.39 -3.56
N ARG A 276 -6.19 5.91 -4.76
CA ARG A 276 -6.87 4.72 -5.30
C ARG A 276 -6.56 3.50 -4.45
N ILE A 277 -5.28 3.21 -4.18
CA ILE A 277 -4.89 2.03 -3.39
C ILE A 277 -5.45 2.16 -1.97
N LEU A 278 -5.45 3.35 -1.38
CA LEU A 278 -6.11 3.60 -0.09
C LEU A 278 -7.61 3.26 -0.14
N GLY A 279 -8.30 3.60 -1.23
CA GLY A 279 -9.69 3.20 -1.45
C GLY A 279 -9.84 1.68 -1.51
N ASP A 280 -8.98 1.01 -2.27
CA ASP A 280 -8.98 -0.46 -2.36
C ASP A 280 -8.78 -1.10 -0.98
N ARG A 281 -7.88 -0.55 -0.15
CA ARG A 281 -7.64 -1.03 1.22
C ARG A 281 -8.82 -0.73 2.14
N TYR A 282 -9.47 0.42 2.01
CA TYR A 282 -10.68 0.72 2.79
C TYR A 282 -11.82 -0.24 2.44
N ILE A 283 -11.96 -0.67 1.19
CA ILE A 283 -12.89 -1.74 0.82
C ILE A 283 -12.51 -3.07 1.48
N GLU A 284 -11.22 -3.43 1.51
CA GLU A 284 -10.73 -4.58 2.28
C GLU A 284 -11.03 -4.48 3.78
N ALA A 285 -11.07 -3.27 4.32
CA ALA A 285 -11.43 -2.97 5.71
C ALA A 285 -12.94 -2.77 5.93
N TRP A 286 -13.77 -2.88 4.89
CA TRP A 286 -15.21 -2.58 4.92
C TRP A 286 -15.58 -1.16 5.35
N LEU A 287 -14.86 -0.19 4.82
CA LEU A 287 -15.08 1.23 5.04
C LEU A 287 -15.45 1.90 3.71
N PRO A 288 -16.64 1.61 3.15
CA PRO A 288 -16.99 2.01 1.80
C PRO A 288 -17.17 3.52 1.64
N GLU A 289 -17.62 4.23 2.67
CA GLU A 289 -17.69 5.70 2.62
C GLU A 289 -16.30 6.33 2.61
N GLU A 290 -15.38 5.81 3.41
CA GLU A 290 -13.96 6.20 3.38
C GLU A 290 -13.37 5.93 1.99
N ALA A 291 -13.65 4.75 1.42
CA ALA A 291 -13.19 4.37 0.09
C ALA A 291 -13.73 5.31 -1.00
N LYS A 292 -15.02 5.65 -0.97
CA LYS A 292 -15.65 6.59 -1.91
C LYS A 292 -14.96 7.94 -1.89
N ARG A 293 -14.69 8.49 -0.70
CA ARG A 293 -14.00 9.78 -0.54
C ARG A 293 -12.62 9.77 -1.20
N VAL A 294 -11.81 8.73 -0.95
CA VAL A 294 -10.44 8.67 -1.50
C VAL A 294 -10.42 8.30 -2.99
N TYR A 295 -11.33 7.45 -3.49
CA TYR A 295 -11.44 7.23 -4.94
C TYR A 295 -11.81 8.50 -5.69
N THR A 296 -12.74 9.30 -5.15
CA THR A 296 -13.08 10.61 -5.73
C THR A 296 -11.85 11.52 -5.84
N LYS A 297 -11.02 11.54 -4.79
CA LYS A 297 -9.74 12.29 -4.81
C LYS A 297 -8.77 11.74 -5.86
N ALA A 298 -8.65 10.41 -5.99
CA ALA A 298 -7.81 9.76 -6.99
C ALA A 298 -8.23 10.15 -8.41
N VAL A 299 -9.53 10.11 -8.72
CA VAL A 299 -10.09 10.55 -10.02
C VAL A 299 -9.73 12.01 -10.32
N GLY A 300 -9.88 12.89 -9.32
CA GLY A 300 -9.52 14.31 -9.47
C GLY A 300 -8.04 14.51 -9.79
N LEU A 301 -7.14 13.88 -9.04
CA LEU A 301 -5.70 13.97 -9.26
C LEU A 301 -5.26 13.37 -10.60
N ALA A 302 -5.80 12.20 -10.97
CA ALA A 302 -5.47 11.54 -12.23
C ALA A 302 -5.86 12.38 -13.46
N ARG A 303 -6.97 13.14 -13.38
CA ARG A 303 -7.34 14.12 -14.43
C ARG A 303 -6.33 15.25 -14.54
N VAL A 304 -5.91 15.82 -13.41
CA VAL A 304 -4.94 16.92 -13.36
C VAL A 304 -3.58 16.47 -13.92
N GLU A 305 -3.12 15.28 -13.53
CA GLU A 305 -1.86 14.71 -14.01
C GLU A 305 -1.94 14.12 -15.43
N ARG A 306 -3.13 14.11 -16.04
CA ARG A 306 -3.40 13.48 -17.35
C ARG A 306 -2.99 11.99 -17.39
N ASN A 307 -3.10 11.31 -16.26
CA ASN A 307 -2.85 9.88 -16.14
C ASN A 307 -4.12 9.11 -16.53
N SER A 308 -4.28 8.82 -17.83
CA SER A 308 -5.48 8.18 -18.38
C SER A 308 -5.73 6.77 -17.83
N GLU A 309 -4.67 6.01 -17.58
CA GLU A 309 -4.76 4.66 -17.04
C GLU A 309 -5.27 4.67 -15.61
N GLU A 310 -4.65 5.46 -14.73
CA GLU A 310 -5.09 5.55 -13.34
C GLU A 310 -6.48 6.19 -13.23
N LEU A 311 -6.80 7.14 -14.12
CA LEU A 311 -8.13 7.70 -14.21
C LEU A 311 -9.18 6.62 -14.50
N ALA A 312 -8.93 5.76 -15.50
CA ALA A 312 -9.84 4.68 -15.86
C ALA A 312 -10.06 3.71 -14.69
N ILE A 313 -8.99 3.31 -14.01
CA ILE A 313 -9.08 2.38 -12.87
C ILE A 313 -9.85 3.04 -11.71
N ALA A 314 -9.50 4.26 -11.33
CA ALA A 314 -10.14 4.96 -10.22
C ALA A 314 -11.64 5.24 -10.49
N GLN A 315 -11.99 5.60 -11.72
CA GLN A 315 -13.40 5.80 -12.11
C GLN A 315 -14.19 4.50 -12.06
N GLU A 316 -13.62 3.40 -12.55
CA GLU A 316 -14.30 2.11 -12.52
C GLU A 316 -14.53 1.64 -11.08
N ARG A 317 -13.52 1.76 -10.21
CA ARG A 317 -13.61 1.43 -8.79
C ARG A 317 -14.69 2.25 -8.08
N LEU A 318 -14.72 3.57 -8.31
CA LEU A 318 -15.72 4.47 -7.75
C LEU A 318 -17.13 4.11 -8.24
N ARG A 319 -17.30 3.90 -9.55
CA ARG A 319 -18.59 3.57 -10.17
C ARG A 319 -19.18 2.28 -9.60
N ILE A 320 -18.36 1.23 -9.48
CA ILE A 320 -18.78 -0.05 -8.91
C ILE A 320 -19.23 0.16 -7.45
N LEU A 321 -18.42 0.85 -6.65
CA LEU A 321 -18.71 1.12 -5.25
C LEU A 321 -20.03 1.89 -5.07
N GLU A 322 -20.23 2.97 -5.83
CA GLU A 322 -21.46 3.76 -5.77
C GLU A 322 -22.70 2.98 -6.24
N SER A 323 -22.53 2.07 -7.20
CA SER A 323 -23.62 1.17 -7.60
C SER A 323 -23.99 0.23 -6.46
N GLN A 324 -23.00 -0.30 -5.73
CA GLN A 324 -23.26 -1.23 -4.63
C GLN A 324 -23.84 -0.53 -3.39
N LEU A 325 -23.34 0.65 -3.05
CA LEU A 325 -23.89 1.44 -1.95
C LEU A 325 -25.38 1.76 -2.17
N ARG A 326 -25.76 2.15 -3.39
CA ARG A 326 -27.18 2.33 -3.77
C ARG A 326 -28.02 1.06 -3.61
N LEU A 327 -27.46 -0.11 -3.95
CA LEU A 327 -28.15 -1.39 -3.75
C LEU A 327 -28.33 -1.73 -2.26
N LEU A 328 -27.35 -1.41 -1.41
CA LEU A 328 -27.44 -1.63 0.03
C LEU A 328 -28.47 -0.69 0.68
N GLU A 329 -28.51 0.58 0.28
CA GLU A 329 -29.51 1.56 0.72
C GLU A 329 -30.92 1.09 0.38
N THR A 330 -31.17 0.68 -0.87
CA THR A 330 -32.49 0.20 -1.30
C THR A 330 -32.93 -1.07 -0.57
N GLN A 331 -32.01 -2.00 -0.27
CA GLN A 331 -32.32 -3.19 0.54
C GLN A 331 -32.68 -2.86 1.99
N SER A 332 -32.05 -1.84 2.58
CA SER A 332 -32.32 -1.40 3.95
C SER A 332 -33.69 -0.71 4.12
N GLN A 333 -34.28 -0.23 3.02
CA GLN A 333 -35.57 0.47 3.01
C GLN A 333 -36.78 -0.44 2.75
N LEU A 334 -36.58 -1.75 2.52
CA LEU A 334 -37.69 -2.68 2.36
C LEU A 334 -38.35 -2.95 3.73
N PRO A 335 -39.69 -2.79 3.85
CA PRO A 335 -40.39 -3.05 5.10
C PRO A 335 -40.18 -4.51 5.50
N THR A 336 -39.70 -4.73 6.72
CA THR A 336 -39.61 -6.05 7.33
C THR A 336 -41.03 -6.61 7.37
N ARG A 337 -41.31 -7.70 6.64
CA ARG A 337 -42.57 -8.43 6.77
C ARG A 337 -42.66 -8.96 8.21
N THR A 338 -43.29 -8.20 9.09
CA THR A 338 -43.90 -8.76 10.29
C THR A 338 -45.04 -9.65 9.80
N ASN A 339 -44.82 -10.97 9.79
CA ASN A 339 -45.94 -11.90 9.78
C ASN A 339 -46.68 -11.67 11.10
N PRO A 340 -47.93 -11.17 11.09
CA PRO A 340 -48.76 -11.27 12.29
C PRO A 340 -48.91 -12.76 12.60
N ALA A 341 -48.61 -13.13 13.85
CA ALA A 341 -48.80 -14.47 14.36
C ALA A 341 -50.24 -14.94 14.08
N GLN A 342 -50.37 -16.15 13.52
CA GLN A 342 -51.62 -16.92 13.52
C GLN A 342 -51.68 -17.77 14.78
#